data_AF-A0A4V0X8A1-F1
#
_entry.id   AF-A0A4V0X8A1-F1
#
_cell.length_a   1.000
_cell.length_b   1.000
_cell.length_c   1.000
_cell.angle_alpha   90.00
_cell.angle_beta   90.00
_cell.angle_gamma   90.00
#
_symmetry.space_group_name_H-M   'P 1'
#
loop_
_entity.id
_entity.type
_entity.pdbx_description
1 polymer ?
#
loop_
_entity_poly.entity_id
_entity_poly.type
_entity_poly.pdbx_seq_one_letter_code
_entity_poly.pdbx_strand_id
1 'polypeptide(L)'
;MPPLLYAIGVLQVDVGAMGEITQINWMRVPTHAPEVVAEIEDTIRRAAPFPRPLALGSVTYTETWLWHKSGRFQLDTLTKGQL
;
A
#
# COMPACT_ATOMS: atom_id res chain seq x y z
N MET A 1 -18.53 16.90 9.98
CA MET A 1 -17.10 16.89 10.40
C MET A 1 -16.36 15.97 9.45
N PRO A 2 -15.22 16.37 8.87
CA PRO A 2 -14.42 15.45 8.07
C PRO A 2 -14.00 14.27 8.98
N PRO A 3 -13.98 13.03 8.48
CA PRO A 3 -13.51 11.89 9.25
C PRO A 3 -12.11 12.19 9.82
N LEU A 4 -11.89 11.92 11.12
CA LEU A 4 -10.61 12.14 11.77
C LEU A 4 -9.60 11.12 11.22
N LEU A 5 -8.76 11.58 10.29
CA LEU A 5 -7.63 10.83 9.79
C LEU A 5 -6.67 10.53 10.95
N TYR A 6 -6.46 9.25 11.22
CA TYR A 6 -5.66 8.76 12.34
C TYR A 6 -4.19 8.59 11.97
N ALA A 7 -3.90 8.05 10.79
CA ALA A 7 -2.55 7.85 10.28
C ALA A 7 -2.51 7.96 8.76
N ILE A 8 -1.33 8.32 8.25
CA ILE A 8 -1.02 8.31 6.81
C ILE A 8 0.26 7.49 6.63
N GLY A 9 0.18 6.46 5.80
CA GLY A 9 1.32 5.68 5.38
C GLY A 9 1.60 5.86 3.89
N VAL A 10 2.87 6.00 3.51
CA VAL A 10 3.29 5.96 2.10
C VAL A 10 4.37 4.90 1.95
N LEU A 11 4.18 4.00 1.00
CA LEU A 11 5.10 2.90 0.74
C LEU A 11 5.17 2.56 -0.75
N GLN A 12 6.25 1.88 -1.10
CA GLN A 12 6.44 1.26 -2.39
C GLN A 12 6.35 -0.26 -2.23
N VAL A 13 5.65 -0.91 -3.16
CA VAL A 13 5.55 -2.36 -3.25
C VAL A 13 6.16 -2.79 -4.59
N ASP A 14 7.24 -3.54 -4.52
CA ASP A 14 7.87 -4.12 -5.71
C ASP A 14 7.20 -5.45 -6.02
N VAL A 15 6.73 -5.58 -7.26
CA VAL A 15 6.02 -6.76 -7.76
C VAL A 15 6.80 -7.39 -8.91
N GLY A 16 7.12 -8.67 -8.75
CA GLY A 16 7.89 -9.46 -9.71
C GLY A 16 7.07 -10.04 -10.86
N ALA A 17 7.72 -10.85 -11.68
CA ALA A 17 7.19 -11.34 -12.96
C ALA A 17 6.01 -12.31 -12.82
N MET A 18 5.86 -12.93 -11.66
CA MET A 18 4.76 -13.84 -11.34
C MET A 18 3.68 -13.17 -10.47
N GLY A 19 3.80 -11.85 -10.21
CA GLY A 19 2.88 -11.13 -9.33
C GLY A 19 3.22 -11.24 -7.84
N GLU A 20 4.34 -11.85 -7.51
CA GLU A 20 4.87 -11.94 -6.15
C GLU A 20 5.34 -10.58 -5.65
N ILE A 21 5.17 -10.32 -4.36
CA ILE A 21 5.81 -9.18 -3.71
C ILE A 21 7.27 -9.55 -3.52
N THR A 22 8.18 -8.75 -4.08
CA THR A 22 9.62 -8.92 -3.88
C THR A 22 10.13 -8.03 -2.76
N GLN A 23 9.51 -6.85 -2.56
CA GLN A 23 9.91 -5.91 -1.52
C GLN A 23 8.75 -4.99 -1.11
N ILE A 24 8.77 -4.57 0.14
CA ILE A 24 7.94 -3.47 0.67
C ILE A 24 8.90 -2.44 1.25
N ASN A 25 8.81 -1.19 0.78
CA ASN A 25 9.68 -0.11 1.20
C ASN A 25 8.87 1.09 1.68
N TRP A 26 8.97 1.43 2.96
CA TRP A 26 8.26 2.56 3.53
C TRP A 26 8.94 3.89 3.18
N MET A 27 8.19 4.77 2.51
CA MET A 27 8.61 6.14 2.20
C MET A 27 8.23 7.10 3.34
N ARG A 28 7.10 6.83 4.01
CA ARG A 28 6.65 7.52 5.21
C ARG A 28 5.95 6.52 6.12
N VAL A 29 6.62 6.16 7.20
CA VAL A 29 6.07 5.29 8.26
C VAL A 29 5.24 6.13 9.23
N PRO A 30 3.99 5.76 9.55
CA PRO A 30 3.23 6.38 10.64
C PRO A 30 3.75 5.88 12.00
N THR A 31 4.85 6.46 12.49
CA THR A 31 5.56 5.99 13.70
C THR A 31 4.72 6.06 14.98
N HIS A 32 3.69 6.91 15.03
CA HIS A 32 2.77 7.01 16.16
C HIS A 32 1.70 5.92 16.20
N ALA A 33 1.58 5.12 15.14
CA ALA A 33 0.58 4.07 14.97
C ALA A 33 1.21 2.78 14.39
N PRO A 34 2.11 2.10 15.13
CA PRO A 34 2.77 0.88 14.67
C PRO A 34 1.81 -0.26 14.31
N GLU A 35 0.63 -0.31 14.93
CA GLU A 35 -0.44 -1.24 14.59
C GLU A 35 -0.95 -1.06 13.15
N VAL A 36 -0.99 0.19 12.66
CA VAL A 36 -1.39 0.50 11.28
C VAL A 36 -0.34 0.02 10.29
N VAL A 37 0.95 0.11 10.64
CA VAL A 37 2.05 -0.41 9.82
C VAL A 37 1.88 -1.91 9.61
N ALA A 38 1.68 -2.66 10.70
CA ALA A 38 1.51 -4.11 10.66
C ALA A 38 0.30 -4.51 9.82
N GLU A 39 -0.84 -3.82 9.97
CA GLU A 39 -2.06 -4.11 9.23
C GLU A 39 -1.93 -3.81 7.72
N ILE A 40 -1.23 -2.74 7.35
CA ILE A 40 -0.95 -2.41 5.94
C ILE A 40 -0.07 -3.50 5.32
N GLU A 41 1.03 -3.88 5.97
CA GLU A 41 1.92 -4.91 5.41
C GLU A 41 1.22 -6.26 5.26
N ASP A 42 0.42 -6.65 6.26
CA ASP A 42 -0.36 -7.89 6.25
C ASP A 42 -1.44 -7.87 5.15
N THR A 43 -2.09 -6.72 4.94
CA THR A 43 -3.06 -6.53 3.86
C THR A 43 -2.42 -6.61 2.48
N ILE A 44 -1.26 -5.99 2.28
CA ILE A 44 -0.50 -6.08 1.03
C ILE A 44 -0.08 -7.53 0.76
N ARG A 45 0.48 -8.23 1.77
CA ARG A 45 0.89 -9.64 1.64
C ARG A 45 -0.27 -10.56 1.30
N ARG A 46 -1.45 -10.33 1.87
CA ARG A 46 -2.68 -11.09 1.53
C ARG A 46 -3.23 -10.82 0.14
N ALA A 47 -2.94 -9.65 -0.44
CA ALA A 47 -3.37 -9.31 -1.79
C ALA A 47 -2.54 -10.03 -2.87
N ALA A 48 -1.38 -10.60 -2.50
CA ALA A 48 -0.58 -11.38 -3.41
C ALA A 48 -1.27 -12.73 -3.78
N PRO A 49 -1.02 -13.24 -5.00
CA PRO A 49 -0.25 -12.61 -6.06
C PRO A 49 -1.02 -11.46 -6.74
N PHE A 50 -0.30 -10.38 -7.05
CA PHE A 50 -0.80 -9.28 -7.84
C PHE A 50 -0.90 -9.66 -9.34
N PRO A 51 -1.65 -8.90 -10.16
CA PRO A 51 -1.63 -9.09 -11.61
C PRO A 51 -0.21 -9.01 -12.18
N ARG A 52 0.13 -9.97 -13.04
CA ARG A 52 1.48 -10.08 -13.62
C ARG A 52 1.79 -8.88 -14.52
N PRO A 53 2.94 -8.21 -14.35
CA PRO A 53 3.35 -7.09 -15.20
C PRO A 53 3.93 -7.59 -16.54
N LEU A 54 3.07 -8.12 -17.42
CA LEU A 54 3.47 -8.85 -18.63
C LEU A 54 4.42 -8.08 -19.57
N ALA A 55 4.32 -6.75 -19.63
CA ALA A 55 5.14 -5.93 -20.51
C ALA A 55 6.49 -5.49 -19.90
N LEU A 56 6.60 -5.43 -18.57
CA LEU A 56 7.73 -4.82 -17.87
C LEU A 56 8.60 -5.84 -17.12
N GLY A 57 8.11 -7.06 -16.91
CA GLY A 57 8.79 -8.11 -16.12
C GLY A 57 8.71 -7.87 -14.61
N SER A 58 8.77 -6.62 -14.15
CA SER A 58 8.50 -6.20 -12.77
C SER A 58 7.96 -4.78 -12.74
N VAL A 59 7.33 -4.38 -11.64
CA VAL A 59 6.82 -3.01 -11.45
C VAL A 59 6.86 -2.62 -9.98
N THR A 60 7.11 -1.34 -9.71
CA THR A 60 7.00 -0.74 -8.38
C THR A 60 5.73 0.08 -8.29
N TYR A 61 4.88 -0.21 -7.31
CA TYR A 61 3.69 0.57 -7.01
C TYR A 61 3.93 1.49 -5.83
N THR A 62 3.62 2.77 -5.96
CA THR A 62 3.56 3.68 -4.81
C THR A 62 2.12 3.76 -4.32
N GLU A 63 1.92 3.45 -3.05
CA GLU A 63 0.61 3.47 -2.39
C GLU A 63 0.57 4.50 -1.27
N THR A 64 -0.56 5.19 -1.15
CA THR A 64 -0.86 6.05 0.00
C THR A 64 -2.07 5.49 0.75
N TRP A 65 -1.86 5.17 2.01
CA TRP A 65 -2.87 4.62 2.90
C TRP A 65 -3.36 5.70 3.85
N LEU A 66 -4.66 6.02 3.76
CA LEU A 66 -5.34 6.96 4.65
C LEU A 66 -6.14 6.17 5.69
N TRP A 67 -5.64 6.15 6.92
CA TRP A 67 -6.23 5.35 7.99
C TRP A 67 -7.21 6.18 8.82
N HIS A 68 -8.43 5.70 8.98
CA HIS A 68 -9.43 6.32 9.84
C HIS A 68 -9.40 5.73 11.25
N LYS A 69 -9.67 6.55 12.27
CA LYS A 69 -9.66 6.12 13.69
C LYS A 69 -10.62 4.97 14.01
N SER A 70 -11.62 4.72 13.15
CA SER A 70 -12.54 3.59 13.30
C SER A 70 -11.96 2.25 12.82
N GLY A 71 -10.69 2.17 12.43
CA GLY A 71 -10.09 0.98 11.82
C GLY A 71 -10.50 0.74 10.36
N ARG A 72 -11.08 1.76 9.70
CA ARG A 72 -11.37 1.71 8.25
C ARG A 72 -10.27 2.45 7.51
N PHE A 73 -9.92 2.00 6.31
CA PHE A 73 -8.91 2.68 5.49
C PHE A 73 -9.47 3.05 4.13
N GLN A 74 -8.86 4.08 3.53
CA GLN A 74 -8.97 4.37 2.11
C GLN A 74 -7.58 4.15 1.49
N LEU A 75 -7.53 3.28 0.49
CA LEU A 75 -6.34 3.05 -0.32
C LEU A 75 -6.38 3.99 -1.52
N ASP A 76 -5.35 4.80 -1.67
CA ASP A 76 -5.09 5.53 -2.90
C ASP A 76 -3.83 4.95 -3.57
N THR A 77 -4.03 4.33 -4.73
CA THR A 77 -2.95 3.77 -5.55
C THR A 77 -2.82 4.66 -6.78
N LEU A 78 -1.60 5.13 -7.07
CA LEU A 78 -1.36 6.05 -8.20
C LEU A 78 -1.73 5.48 -9.58
N THR A 79 -2.04 4.19 -9.71
CA THR A 79 -2.50 3.57 -10.96
C THR A 79 -4.02 3.66 -11.21
N LYS A 80 -4.82 4.23 -10.30
CA LYS A 80 -6.23 4.61 -10.62
C LYS A 80 -6.40 6.05 -11.12
N GLY A 81 -5.31 6.82 -11.21
CA GLY A 81 -5.35 8.27 -11.43
C GLY A 81 -4.47 8.80 -12.55
N GLN A 82 -4.27 8.04 -13.63
CA GLN A 82 -3.85 8.61 -14.91
C GLN A 82 -4.90 8.21 -15.97
N LEU A 83 -5.92 9.06 -16.07
CA LEU A 83 -6.65 9.26 -17.33
C LEU A 83 -5.82 10.17 -18.23
#